data_AF-A0A1M2Z9I6-F1
#
_entry.id   AF-A0A1M2Z9I6-F1
#
_cell.length_a   1.000
_cell.length_b   1.000
_cell.length_c   1.000
_cell.angle_alpha   90.00
_cell.angle_beta   90.00
_cell.angle_gamma   90.00
#
_symmetry.space_group_name_H-M   'P 1'
#
loop_
_entity.id
_entity.type
_entity.pdbx_description
1 polymer ?
#
loop_
_entity_poly.entity_id
_entity_poly.type
_entity_poly.pdbx_seq_one_letter_code
_entity_poly.pdbx_strand_id
1 'polypeptide(L)'
;MFDIEYQTAIRKGMVIRMIPVFLYGKNDKSLSVHLRTALAKNGGVLHISENKFSADPIHTLAHFMLYEFEHAPVFNMDTGIIVFKKELPDHVSLSIPSGFQAIVESDNQPALALLKKLRVPAITCGMSVSDTLSISSHEENSASISLQRDVMNVINEKIEECEITVKMTEEISSYSLLAISAVLLLSDRFQNEIEI
;
A
#
# COMPACT_ATOMS: atom_id res chain seq x y z
N MET A 1 -7.39 5.07 -35.15
CA MET A 1 -8.44 6.10 -35.05
C MET A 1 -9.14 5.96 -33.71
N PHE A 2 -8.39 6.00 -32.60
CA PHE A 2 -8.89 5.86 -31.22
C PHE A 2 -8.46 7.05 -30.34
N ASP A 3 -7.99 8.14 -30.95
CA ASP A 3 -7.21 9.16 -30.23
C ASP A 3 -7.99 10.42 -29.85
N ILE A 4 -9.20 10.64 -30.37
CA ILE A 4 -9.90 11.91 -30.13
C ILE A 4 -10.94 11.78 -29.02
N GLU A 5 -11.66 10.65 -28.92
CA GLU A 5 -12.61 10.41 -27.83
C GLU A 5 -11.92 10.16 -26.48
N TYR A 6 -10.78 9.44 -26.46
CA TYR A 6 -10.00 9.22 -25.24
C TYR A 6 -9.43 10.55 -24.68
N GLN A 7 -8.89 11.40 -25.56
CA GLN A 7 -8.35 12.70 -25.18
C GLN A 7 -9.44 13.70 -24.76
N THR A 8 -10.66 13.56 -25.28
CA THR A 8 -11.81 14.39 -24.91
C THR A 8 -12.42 13.97 -23.57
N ALA A 9 -12.39 12.67 -23.23
CA ALA A 9 -12.77 12.18 -21.91
C ALA A 9 -11.81 12.68 -20.81
N ILE A 10 -10.50 12.71 -21.08
CA ILE A 10 -9.47 13.24 -20.15
C ILE A 10 -9.72 14.73 -19.84
N ARG A 11 -10.25 15.51 -20.79
CA ARG A 11 -10.48 16.95 -20.61
C ARG A 11 -11.81 17.32 -19.93
N LYS A 12 -12.73 16.37 -19.70
CA LYS A 12 -14.05 16.65 -19.08
C LYS A 12 -14.56 15.59 -18.09
N GLY A 13 -13.83 14.51 -17.82
CA GLY A 13 -14.27 13.43 -16.95
C GLY A 13 -13.13 12.92 -16.09
N MET A 14 -13.37 12.87 -14.78
CA MET A 14 -12.52 12.25 -13.77
C MET A 14 -12.18 10.82 -14.19
N VAL A 15 -10.98 10.59 -14.73
CA VAL A 15 -10.48 9.23 -14.98
C VAL A 15 -10.28 8.60 -13.62
N ILE A 16 -11.15 7.67 -13.25
CA ILE A 16 -11.01 6.91 -12.01
C ILE A 16 -9.82 5.97 -12.21
N ARG A 17 -8.68 6.33 -11.65
CA ARG A 17 -7.47 5.51 -11.67
C ARG A 17 -7.55 4.54 -10.50
N MET A 18 -7.58 3.25 -10.81
CA MET A 18 -7.45 2.21 -9.79
C MET A 18 -5.99 2.10 -9.36
N ILE A 19 -5.73 2.15 -8.06
CA ILE A 19 -4.38 2.02 -7.48
C ILE A 19 -4.08 0.54 -7.26
N PRO A 20 -3.05 -0.03 -7.93
CA PRO A 20 -2.67 -1.42 -7.74
C PRO A 20 -1.83 -1.57 -6.47
N VAL A 21 -2.34 -2.34 -5.52
CA VAL A 21 -1.71 -2.72 -4.26
C VAL A 21 -1.43 -4.22 -4.29
N PHE A 22 -0.21 -4.59 -3.99
CA PHE A 22 0.30 -5.96 -4.06
C PHE A 22 0.73 -6.37 -2.65
N LEU A 23 0.19 -7.48 -2.15
CA LEU A 23 0.58 -8.01 -0.86
C LEU A 23 1.38 -9.30 -1.05
N TYR A 24 2.68 -9.22 -0.77
CA TYR A 24 3.64 -10.26 -1.09
C TYR A 24 4.19 -10.94 0.16
N GLY A 25 4.15 -12.27 0.19
CA GLY A 25 4.67 -13.10 1.27
C GLY A 25 3.65 -14.12 1.76
N LYS A 26 4.00 -14.85 2.82
CA LYS A 26 3.17 -15.93 3.38
C LYS A 26 2.77 -15.68 4.84
N ASN A 27 1.83 -16.46 5.33
CA ASN A 27 1.47 -16.63 6.76
C ASN A 27 0.97 -15.40 7.55
N ASP A 28 0.74 -14.24 6.93
CA ASP A 28 0.11 -13.08 7.60
C ASP A 28 -1.30 -12.83 7.08
N LYS A 29 -2.29 -13.45 7.73
CA LYS A 29 -3.72 -13.25 7.43
C LYS A 29 -4.28 -11.97 8.03
N SER A 30 -3.71 -11.50 9.14
CA SER A 30 -4.18 -10.32 9.84
C SER A 30 -3.93 -9.07 8.99
N LEU A 31 -2.72 -8.93 8.44
CA LEU A 31 -2.39 -7.85 7.52
C LEU A 31 -3.30 -7.86 6.28
N SER A 32 -3.54 -9.03 5.69
CA SER A 32 -4.47 -9.18 4.56
C SER A 32 -5.86 -8.64 4.87
N VAL A 33 -6.42 -9.04 6.01
CA VAL A 33 -7.77 -8.62 6.43
C VAL A 33 -7.80 -7.12 6.71
N HIS A 34 -6.89 -6.60 7.52
CA HIS A 34 -6.86 -5.18 7.88
C HIS A 34 -6.65 -4.30 6.64
N LEU A 35 -5.72 -4.66 5.75
CA LEU A 35 -5.49 -3.90 4.53
C LEU A 35 -6.72 -3.91 3.63
N ARG A 36 -7.38 -5.07 3.44
CA ARG A 36 -8.62 -5.13 2.66
C ARG A 36 -9.71 -4.25 3.26
N THR A 37 -9.93 -4.31 4.57
CA THR A 37 -10.94 -3.51 5.28
C THR A 37 -10.66 -2.02 5.13
N ALA A 38 -9.41 -1.58 5.33
CA ALA A 38 -9.03 -0.18 5.20
C ALA A 38 -9.22 0.33 3.77
N LEU A 39 -8.76 -0.42 2.77
CA LEU A 39 -8.92 -0.04 1.36
C LEU A 39 -10.39 0.02 0.95
N ALA A 40 -11.22 -0.89 1.46
CA ALA A 40 -12.67 -0.84 1.29
C ALA A 40 -13.24 0.49 1.83
N LYS A 41 -12.99 0.82 3.10
CA LYS A 41 -13.47 2.06 3.74
C LYS A 41 -13.00 3.33 3.02
N ASN A 42 -11.81 3.32 2.42
CA ASN A 42 -11.16 4.50 1.83
C ASN A 42 -11.37 4.64 0.31
N GLY A 43 -12.31 3.90 -0.29
CA GLY A 43 -12.65 4.07 -1.72
C GLY A 43 -13.04 2.80 -2.46
N GLY A 44 -13.25 1.68 -1.76
CA GLY A 44 -13.58 0.39 -2.36
C GLY A 44 -12.37 -0.36 -2.89
N VAL A 45 -12.41 -1.69 -2.75
CA VAL A 45 -11.32 -2.58 -3.15
C VAL A 45 -11.82 -3.74 -4.01
N LEU A 46 -11.12 -4.01 -5.11
CA LEU A 46 -11.19 -5.27 -5.83
C LEU A 46 -10.07 -6.16 -5.30
N HIS A 47 -10.44 -7.16 -4.52
CA HIS A 47 -9.50 -8.10 -3.93
C HIS A 47 -9.39 -9.37 -4.78
N ILE A 48 -8.16 -9.75 -5.08
CA ILE A 48 -7.77 -10.90 -5.88
C ILE A 48 -6.81 -11.75 -5.03
N SER A 49 -7.18 -12.99 -4.73
CA SER A 49 -6.29 -13.92 -4.04
C SER A 49 -6.43 -15.32 -4.62
N GLU A 50 -5.29 -15.93 -4.94
CA GLU A 50 -5.20 -17.23 -5.63
C GLU A 50 -6.03 -17.26 -6.93
N ASN A 51 -7.30 -17.69 -6.85
CA ASN A 51 -8.25 -17.80 -7.96
C ASN A 51 -9.63 -17.18 -7.62
N LYS A 52 -9.69 -16.30 -6.61
CA LYS A 52 -10.92 -15.66 -6.17
C LYS A 52 -10.86 -14.17 -6.43
N PHE A 53 -11.94 -13.66 -7.02
CA PHE A 53 -12.19 -12.25 -7.23
C PHE A 53 -13.35 -11.85 -6.31
N SER A 54 -13.12 -10.88 -5.43
CA SER A 54 -14.15 -10.34 -4.56
C SER A 54 -14.10 -8.82 -4.61
N ALA A 55 -15.24 -8.19 -4.91
CA ALA A 55 -15.40 -6.75 -4.79
C ALA A 55 -16.15 -6.44 -3.49
N ASP A 56 -15.85 -5.30 -2.88
CA ASP A 56 -16.65 -4.80 -1.77
C ASP A 56 -18.09 -4.49 -2.23
N PRO A 57 -19.14 -5.00 -1.57
CA PRO A 57 -20.52 -4.79 -1.99
C PRO A 57 -21.03 -3.36 -1.78
N ILE A 58 -20.35 -2.55 -0.95
CA ILE A 58 -20.76 -1.18 -0.59
C ILE A 58 -20.39 -0.20 -1.70
N HIS A 59 -19.26 -0.42 -2.38
CA HIS A 59 -18.76 0.48 -3.41
C HIS A 59 -19.09 0.00 -4.82
N THR A 60 -19.72 0.85 -5.63
CA THR A 60 -20.02 0.57 -7.04
C THR A 60 -18.76 0.57 -7.92
N LEU A 61 -17.68 1.20 -7.47
CA LEU A 61 -16.38 1.28 -8.14
C LEU A 61 -15.27 1.06 -7.10
N ALA A 62 -14.26 0.28 -7.46
CA ALA A 62 -13.09 0.06 -6.61
C ALA A 62 -11.97 1.04 -6.98
N HIS A 63 -11.57 1.88 -6.02
CA HIS A 63 -10.39 2.74 -6.14
C HIS A 63 -9.09 1.95 -6.01
N PHE A 64 -9.12 0.83 -5.30
CA PHE A 64 -7.94 -0.02 -5.10
C PHE A 64 -8.14 -1.39 -5.74
N MET A 65 -7.04 -1.95 -6.25
CA MET A 65 -6.93 -3.40 -6.48
C MET A 65 -5.96 -3.96 -5.46
N LEU A 66 -6.34 -5.00 -4.74
CA LEU A 66 -5.48 -5.72 -3.82
C LEU A 66 -5.21 -7.11 -4.40
N TYR A 67 -3.98 -7.39 -4.81
CA TYR A 67 -3.58 -8.72 -5.26
C TYR A 67 -2.61 -9.37 -4.27
N GLU A 68 -3.04 -10.48 -3.68
CA GLU A 68 -2.23 -11.30 -2.78
C GLU A 68 -1.57 -12.46 -3.52
N PHE A 69 -0.26 -12.61 -3.35
CA PHE A 69 0.48 -13.70 -3.98
C PHE A 69 1.72 -14.12 -3.19
N GLU A 70 2.01 -15.42 -3.24
CA GLU A 70 3.29 -15.99 -2.81
C GLU A 70 4.26 -16.16 -3.98
N HIS A 71 3.72 -16.42 -5.17
CA HIS A 71 4.49 -16.52 -6.41
C HIS A 71 4.30 -15.26 -7.23
N ALA A 72 5.42 -14.59 -7.57
CA ALA A 72 5.34 -13.29 -8.20
C ALA A 72 4.66 -13.36 -9.57
N PRO A 73 3.71 -12.44 -9.87
CA PRO A 73 3.23 -12.26 -11.22
C PRO A 73 4.30 -11.59 -12.09
N VAL A 74 4.05 -11.54 -13.38
CA VAL A 74 4.77 -10.62 -14.28
C VAL A 74 4.10 -9.26 -14.21
N PHE A 75 4.85 -8.24 -13.77
CA PHE A 75 4.38 -6.86 -13.75
C PHE A 75 4.58 -6.21 -15.11
N ASN A 76 3.47 -5.95 -15.82
CA ASN A 76 3.44 -5.14 -17.04
C ASN A 76 2.81 -3.77 -16.76
N MET A 77 3.34 -3.08 -15.74
CA MET A 77 2.90 -1.74 -15.33
C MET A 77 4.05 -0.99 -14.67
N ASP A 78 4.02 0.34 -14.75
CA ASP A 78 5.14 1.19 -14.30
C ASP A 78 5.04 1.61 -12.83
N THR A 79 3.83 1.61 -12.28
CA THR A 79 3.55 2.12 -10.92
C THR A 79 2.68 1.14 -10.14
N GLY A 80 2.97 1.01 -8.85
CA GLY A 80 2.16 0.25 -7.91
C GLY A 80 2.73 0.32 -6.51
N ILE A 81 1.99 -0.18 -5.54
CA ILE A 81 2.43 -0.29 -4.16
C ILE A 81 2.59 -1.77 -3.85
N ILE A 82 3.74 -2.18 -3.34
CA ILE A 82 3.97 -3.55 -2.88
C ILE A 82 4.25 -3.56 -1.38
N VAL A 83 3.43 -4.28 -0.63
CA VAL A 83 3.53 -4.46 0.82
C VAL A 83 4.07 -5.86 1.10
N PHE A 84 5.13 -5.94 1.88
CA PHE A 84 5.73 -7.21 2.28
C PHE A 84 5.06 -7.75 3.55
N LYS A 85 4.62 -9.01 3.54
CA LYS A 85 4.29 -9.74 4.77
C LYS A 85 5.57 -10.03 5.56
N LYS A 86 5.42 -10.39 6.83
CA LYS A 86 6.55 -10.71 7.72
C LYS A 86 7.41 -11.87 7.19
N GLU A 87 6.78 -12.88 6.61
CA GLU A 87 7.46 -14.04 6.06
C GLU A 87 7.51 -14.01 4.53
N LEU A 88 8.70 -14.17 3.97
CA LEU A 88 8.88 -14.40 2.54
C LEU A 88 8.64 -15.87 2.18
N PRO A 89 8.22 -16.16 0.93
CA PRO A 89 8.14 -17.53 0.43
C PRO A 89 9.52 -18.20 0.40
N ASP A 90 9.57 -19.53 0.48
CA ASP A 90 10.84 -20.29 0.53
C ASP A 90 11.67 -20.14 -0.75
N HIS A 91 10.99 -19.92 -1.88
CA HIS A 91 11.59 -19.65 -3.18
C HIS A 91 11.18 -18.26 -3.67
N VAL A 92 12.08 -17.30 -3.49
CA VAL A 92 11.86 -15.91 -3.91
C VAL A 92 12.27 -15.73 -5.37
N SER A 93 11.28 -15.51 -6.23
CA SER A 93 11.47 -15.07 -7.61
C SER A 93 10.56 -13.87 -7.87
N LEU A 94 11.02 -12.68 -7.46
CA LEU A 94 10.27 -11.44 -7.57
C LEU A 94 11.10 -10.42 -8.36
N SER A 95 10.49 -9.78 -9.36
CA SER A 95 11.00 -8.59 -10.03
C SER A 95 10.01 -7.47 -9.78
N ILE A 96 10.50 -6.29 -9.41
CA ILE A 96 9.67 -5.14 -9.07
C ILE A 96 10.09 -3.99 -10.01
N PRO A 97 9.15 -3.40 -10.76
CA PRO A 97 9.43 -2.22 -11.58
C PRO A 97 9.92 -1.04 -10.74
N SER A 98 10.80 -0.20 -11.30
CA SER A 98 11.44 0.90 -10.55
C SER A 98 10.48 1.98 -10.05
N GLY A 99 9.29 2.11 -10.64
CA GLY A 99 8.27 3.06 -10.20
C GLY A 99 7.36 2.54 -9.08
N PHE A 100 7.61 1.33 -8.55
CA PHE A 100 6.85 0.80 -7.42
C PHE A 100 7.35 1.36 -6.10
N GLN A 101 6.40 1.59 -5.19
CA GLN A 101 6.67 1.92 -3.80
C GLN A 101 6.63 0.63 -2.98
N ALA A 102 7.75 0.27 -2.34
CA ALA A 102 7.86 -0.96 -1.56
C ALA A 102 7.81 -0.69 -0.05
N ILE A 103 6.78 -1.21 0.62
CA ILE A 103 6.54 -1.06 2.06
C ILE A 103 6.99 -2.35 2.78
N VAL A 104 7.77 -2.19 3.84
CA VAL A 104 8.36 -3.32 4.57
C VAL A 104 8.53 -3.02 6.06
N GLU A 105 8.35 -4.02 6.91
CA GLU A 105 8.65 -3.92 8.34
C GLU A 105 10.17 -3.73 8.54
N SER A 106 10.55 -2.80 9.41
CA SER A 106 11.96 -2.37 9.55
C SER A 106 12.88 -3.47 10.09
N ASP A 107 12.34 -4.45 10.78
CA ASP A 107 13.06 -5.63 11.28
C ASP A 107 13.04 -6.82 10.32
N ASN A 108 12.30 -6.74 9.20
CA ASN A 108 12.23 -7.80 8.18
C ASN A 108 13.49 -7.81 7.29
N GLN A 109 14.59 -8.32 7.86
CA GLN A 109 15.89 -8.43 7.19
C GLN A 109 15.83 -9.18 5.85
N PRO A 110 15.08 -10.31 5.72
CA PRO A 110 14.94 -10.97 4.43
C PRO A 110 14.35 -10.08 3.34
N ALA A 111 13.25 -9.36 3.63
CA ALA A 111 12.62 -8.46 2.66
C ALA A 111 13.50 -7.26 2.33
N LEU A 112 14.16 -6.66 3.33
CA LEU A 112 15.11 -5.56 3.11
C LEU A 112 16.30 -6.00 2.22
N ALA A 113 16.85 -7.19 2.45
CA ALA A 113 17.93 -7.74 1.63
C ALA A 113 17.48 -7.99 0.18
N LEU A 114 16.25 -8.46 -0.02
CA LEU A 114 15.66 -8.62 -1.35
C LEU A 114 15.51 -7.27 -2.06
N LEU A 115 14.90 -6.28 -1.41
CA LEU A 115 14.72 -4.94 -2.00
C LEU A 115 16.05 -4.30 -2.38
N LYS A 116 17.07 -4.43 -1.51
CA LYS A 116 18.43 -3.99 -1.81
C LYS A 116 19.02 -4.67 -3.04
N LYS A 117 18.84 -5.99 -3.18
CA LYS A 117 19.28 -6.76 -4.36
C LYS A 117 18.57 -6.30 -5.64
N LEU A 118 17.26 -6.00 -5.54
CA LEU A 118 16.44 -5.51 -6.63
C LEU A 118 16.66 -4.02 -6.95
N ARG A 119 17.42 -3.30 -6.09
CA ARG A 119 17.63 -1.84 -6.16
C ARG A 119 16.32 -1.04 -6.09
N VAL A 120 15.39 -1.54 -5.29
CA VAL A 120 14.11 -0.88 -5.01
C VAL A 120 14.23 -0.19 -3.65
N PRO A 121 14.00 1.12 -3.56
CA PRO A 121 13.96 1.82 -2.27
C PRO A 121 12.87 1.24 -1.37
N ALA A 122 13.16 1.12 -0.08
CA ALA A 122 12.23 0.63 0.92
C ALA A 122 11.62 1.79 1.70
N ILE A 123 10.29 1.79 1.81
CA ILE A 123 9.53 2.56 2.79
C ILE A 123 9.42 1.67 4.02
N THR A 124 10.27 1.95 5.00
CA THR A 124 10.38 1.14 6.21
C THR A 124 9.36 1.59 7.25
N CYS A 125 8.65 0.63 7.82
CA CYS A 125 7.67 0.84 8.89
C CYS A 125 8.22 0.28 10.20
N GLY A 126 8.32 1.10 11.24
CA GLY A 126 8.79 0.65 12.54
C GLY A 126 8.50 1.65 13.66
N MET A 127 9.31 1.61 14.71
CA MET A 127 9.14 2.47 15.90
C MET A 127 10.30 3.46 16.07
N SER A 128 11.27 3.45 15.15
CA SER A 128 12.44 4.31 15.19
C SER A 128 12.25 5.55 14.32
N VAL A 129 12.87 6.66 14.71
CA VAL A 129 12.99 7.87 13.86
C VAL A 129 13.79 7.62 12.57
N SER A 130 14.55 6.52 12.53
CA SER A 130 15.25 6.08 11.31
C SER A 130 14.34 5.38 10.30
N ASP A 131 13.12 5.03 10.71
CA ASP A 131 12.14 4.40 9.82
C ASP A 131 11.48 5.47 8.95
N THR A 132 10.88 5.07 7.83
CA THR A 132 10.19 6.02 6.94
C THR A 132 8.86 6.43 7.56
N LEU A 133 8.12 5.47 8.11
CA LEU A 133 6.96 5.71 8.95
C LEU A 133 7.21 5.13 10.34
N SER A 134 6.83 5.91 11.36
CA SER A 134 6.89 5.48 12.76
C SER A 134 5.66 5.91 13.56
N ILE A 135 5.27 5.13 14.55
CA ILE A 135 4.21 5.52 15.49
C ILE A 135 4.77 6.55 16.48
N SER A 136 4.23 7.78 16.47
CA SER A 136 4.58 8.85 17.42
C SER A 136 3.76 8.81 18.69
N SER A 137 2.50 8.38 18.61
CA SER A 137 1.63 8.15 19.76
C SER A 137 0.61 7.03 19.47
N HIS A 138 0.16 6.35 20.52
CA HIS A 138 -0.83 5.29 20.43
C HIS A 138 -1.81 5.40 21.59
N GLU A 139 -3.08 5.53 21.26
CA GLU A 139 -4.23 5.55 22.17
C GLU A 139 -5.17 4.38 21.83
N GLU A 140 -6.19 4.15 22.67
CA GLU A 140 -7.09 3.00 22.54
C GLU A 140 -7.75 2.86 21.15
N ASN A 141 -8.18 3.97 20.55
CA ASN A 141 -8.87 3.99 19.24
C ASN A 141 -8.23 4.95 18.23
N SER A 142 -7.05 5.48 18.55
CA SER A 142 -6.35 6.40 17.67
C SER A 142 -4.83 6.23 17.77
N ALA A 143 -4.11 6.53 16.71
CA ALA A 143 -2.65 6.58 16.72
C ALA A 143 -2.18 7.76 15.88
N SER A 144 -1.08 8.39 16.28
CA SER A 144 -0.36 9.34 15.44
C SER A 144 0.83 8.65 14.79
N ILE A 145 0.98 8.85 13.48
CA ILE A 145 2.02 8.26 12.66
C ILE A 145 2.79 9.40 12.02
N SER A 146 4.10 9.40 12.22
CA SER A 146 5.01 10.35 11.58
C SER A 146 5.58 9.75 10.30
N LEU A 147 5.47 10.49 9.21
CA LEU A 147 6.29 10.34 8.01
C LEU A 147 7.60 11.09 8.25
N GLN A 148 8.69 10.36 8.45
CA GLN A 148 9.98 10.90 8.90
C GLN A 148 10.88 11.43 7.76
N ARG A 149 10.46 11.26 6.50
CA ARG A 149 11.16 11.78 5.32
C ARG A 149 10.21 11.89 4.14
N ASP A 150 10.55 12.76 3.21
CA ASP A 150 9.84 12.92 1.95
C ASP A 150 9.74 11.59 1.17
N VAL A 151 8.55 11.30 0.65
CA VAL A 151 8.30 10.13 -0.22
C VAL A 151 7.59 10.55 -1.50
N MET A 152 7.62 9.69 -2.51
CA MET A 152 6.86 9.88 -3.74
C MET A 152 5.65 8.96 -3.74
N ASN A 153 4.47 9.49 -4.05
CA ASN A 153 3.27 8.68 -4.21
C ASN A 153 3.22 8.01 -5.61
N VAL A 154 2.20 7.20 -5.85
CA VAL A 154 1.99 6.46 -7.13
C VAL A 154 1.72 7.35 -8.35
N ILE A 155 1.47 8.63 -8.14
CA ILE A 155 1.29 9.63 -9.21
C ILE A 155 2.52 10.55 -9.37
N ASN A 156 3.63 10.21 -8.72
CA ASN A 156 4.89 10.96 -8.71
C ASN A 156 4.75 12.37 -8.13
N GLU A 157 3.84 12.57 -7.19
CA GLU A 157 3.81 13.75 -6.33
C GLU A 157 4.61 13.48 -5.07
N LYS A 158 5.32 14.52 -4.63
CA LYS A 158 6.09 14.51 -3.39
C LYS A 158 5.14 14.69 -2.21
N ILE A 159 5.26 13.80 -1.22
CA ILE A 159 4.62 13.96 0.08
C ILE A 159 5.71 14.32 1.08
N GLU A 160 5.57 15.48 1.70
CA GLU A 160 6.54 16.01 2.65
C GLU A 160 6.37 15.38 4.03
N GLU A 161 7.44 15.43 4.83
CA GLU A 161 7.41 15.05 6.24
C GLU A 161 6.19 15.63 6.96
N CYS A 162 5.39 14.75 7.56
CA CYS A 162 4.14 15.14 8.19
C CYS A 162 3.74 14.15 9.29
N GLU A 163 2.73 14.54 10.06
CA GLU A 163 2.06 13.66 11.01
C GLU A 163 0.64 13.38 10.53
N ILE A 164 0.21 12.13 10.69
CA ILE A 164 -1.09 11.63 10.27
C ILE A 164 -1.76 11.04 11.49
N THR A 165 -3.03 11.35 11.68
CA THR A 165 -3.85 10.72 12.70
C THR A 165 -4.64 9.56 12.08
N VAL A 166 -4.55 8.40 12.70
CA VAL A 166 -5.26 7.21 12.28
C VAL A 166 -6.27 6.82 13.34
N LYS A 167 -7.53 6.70 12.93
CA LYS A 167 -8.60 6.14 13.76
C LYS A 167 -8.70 4.65 13.50
N MET A 168 -8.71 3.87 14.57
CA MET A 168 -8.76 2.41 14.51
C MET A 168 -10.10 1.94 15.03
N THR A 169 -10.74 1.05 14.28
CA THR A 169 -12.02 0.43 14.69
C THR A 169 -11.84 -0.90 15.43
N GLU A 170 -10.63 -1.45 15.41
CA GLU A 170 -10.24 -2.69 16.07
C GLU A 170 -8.75 -2.64 16.47
N GLU A 171 -8.34 -3.56 17.34
CA GLU A 171 -6.94 -3.71 17.73
C GLU A 171 -6.11 -4.21 16.52
N ILE A 172 -5.06 -3.47 16.18
CA ILE A 172 -4.22 -3.74 15.02
C ILE A 172 -2.74 -3.76 15.41
N SER A 173 -1.97 -4.67 14.82
CA SER A 173 -0.52 -4.72 15.06
C SER A 173 0.17 -3.46 14.52
N SER A 174 1.23 -3.01 15.19
CA SER A 174 1.98 -1.80 14.81
C SER A 174 2.41 -1.81 13.34
N TYR A 175 2.86 -2.95 12.84
CA TYR A 175 3.23 -3.08 11.43
C TYR A 175 2.04 -2.94 10.49
N SER A 176 0.90 -3.58 10.80
CA SER A 176 -0.28 -3.45 9.94
C SER A 176 -0.78 -2.02 9.91
N LEU A 177 -0.83 -1.35 11.07
CA LEU A 177 -1.18 0.07 11.17
C LEU A 177 -0.30 0.93 10.27
N LEU A 178 1.03 0.80 10.39
CA LEU A 178 1.98 1.58 9.59
C LEU A 178 1.93 1.23 8.11
N ALA A 179 1.81 -0.04 7.75
CA ALA A 179 1.79 -0.49 6.36
C ALA A 179 0.53 0.01 5.64
N ILE A 180 -0.64 -0.08 6.29
CA ILE A 180 -1.89 0.42 5.73
C ILE A 180 -1.84 1.94 5.58
N SER A 181 -1.32 2.64 6.59
CA SER A 181 -1.15 4.10 6.54
C SER A 181 -0.22 4.52 5.42
N ALA A 182 0.88 3.79 5.20
CA ALA A 182 1.77 4.00 4.07
C ALA A 182 1.06 3.77 2.73
N VAL A 183 0.26 2.70 2.58
CA VAL A 183 -0.49 2.45 1.34
C VAL A 183 -1.45 3.60 1.03
N LEU A 184 -2.18 4.07 2.04
CA LEU A 184 -3.16 5.16 1.87
C LEU A 184 -2.46 6.50 1.61
N LEU A 185 -1.35 6.77 2.29
CA LEU A 185 -0.52 7.96 2.04
C LEU A 185 0.05 7.97 0.62
N LEU A 186 0.61 6.85 0.16
CA LEU A 186 1.23 6.73 -1.16
C LEU A 186 0.23 6.62 -2.30
N SER A 187 -1.07 6.55 -1.99
CA SER A 187 -2.13 6.67 -2.97
C SER A 187 -2.30 8.14 -3.41
N ASP A 188 -3.20 8.37 -4.37
CA ASP A 188 -3.64 9.71 -4.77
C ASP A 188 -4.71 10.30 -3.84
N ARG A 189 -4.96 9.68 -2.68
CA ARG A 189 -5.98 10.07 -1.69
C ARG A 189 -5.40 10.41 -0.32
N PHE A 190 -4.21 10.99 -0.27
CA PHE A 190 -3.62 11.43 0.99
C PHE A 190 -4.58 12.34 1.78
N GLN A 191 -4.80 11.99 3.05
CA GLN A 191 -5.56 12.75 4.03
C GLN A 191 -4.76 12.75 5.34
N ASN A 192 -4.80 13.86 6.07
CA ASN A 192 -4.15 13.97 7.39
C ASN A 192 -4.84 13.13 8.46
N GLU A 193 -6.07 12.68 8.18
CA GLU A 193 -6.85 11.81 9.05
C GLU A 193 -7.33 10.61 8.22
N ILE A 194 -7.10 9.41 8.73
CA ILE A 194 -7.42 8.15 8.04
C ILE A 194 -8.20 7.24 8.98
N GLU A 195 -9.19 6.53 8.45
CA GLU A 195 -9.95 5.51 9.18
C GLU A 195 -9.55 4.11 8.71
N ILE A 196 -9.20 3.24 9.67
CA ILE A 196 -8.79 1.85 9.46
C ILE A 196 -9.74 0.89 10.17
#